data_AF-A0A6N8HD37-F1
#
_entry.id   AF-A0A6N8HD37-F1
#
_cell.length_a   1.000
_cell.length_b   1.000
_cell.length_c   1.000
_cell.angle_alpha   90.00
_cell.angle_beta   90.00
_cell.angle_gamma   90.00
#
_symmetry.space_group_name_H-M   'P 1'
#
loop_
_entity.id
_entity.type
_entity.pdbx_description
1 polymer ?
#
loop_
_entity_poly.entity_id
_entity_poly.type
_entity_poly.pdbx_seq_one_letter_code
_entity_poly.pdbx_strand_id
1 'polypeptide(L)'
;MMINLKYIGKNVSLQVLRDVVTEKGLNTTHKLLLNPQDYNTVILEQANLFEEVQQIPLTVNGIVIIKDDDKEIPYGTVGIT
;
A
#
# COMPACT_ATOMS: atom_id res chain seq x y z
N MET A 1 -14.68 -0.70 -11.77
CA MET A 1 -14.11 -1.39 -10.59
C MET A 1 -14.57 -0.61 -9.37
N MET A 2 -14.99 -1.26 -8.28
CA MET A 2 -15.42 -0.54 -7.07
C MET A 2 -14.23 -0.43 -6.12
N ILE A 3 -13.77 0.78 -5.85
CA ILE A 3 -12.65 1.03 -4.93
C ILE A 3 -13.23 1.29 -3.54
N ASN A 4 -12.80 0.52 -2.54
CA ASN A 4 -13.14 0.78 -1.13
C ASN A 4 -12.03 1.61 -0.48
N LEU A 5 -12.37 2.79 0.03
CA LEU A 5 -11.40 3.67 0.68
C LEU A 5 -11.36 3.43 2.20
N LYS A 6 -10.14 3.37 2.74
CA LYS A 6 -9.90 3.32 4.18
C LYS A 6 -8.86 4.36 4.57
N TYR A 7 -9.24 5.28 5.46
CA TYR A 7 -8.28 6.21 6.06
C TYR A 7 -7.32 5.46 6.98
N ILE A 8 -6.02 5.72 6.81
CA ILE A 8 -4.92 5.06 7.53
C ILE A 8 -3.97 6.04 8.23
N GLY A 9 -4.15 7.35 8.02
CA GLY A 9 -3.38 8.39 8.72
C GLY A 9 -2.21 8.94 7.91
N LYS A 10 -1.51 9.92 8.47
CA LYS A 10 -0.38 10.62 7.80
C LYS A 10 0.93 9.84 7.81
N ASN A 11 1.02 8.79 8.62
CA ASN A 11 2.21 7.95 8.75
C ASN A 11 1.95 6.62 8.05
N VAL A 12 1.82 6.63 6.72
CA VAL A 12 1.66 5.39 5.96
C VAL A 12 2.98 4.62 6.00
N SER A 13 2.92 3.38 6.49
CA SER A 13 4.06 2.48 6.61
C SER A 13 3.69 1.06 6.19
N LEU A 14 4.69 0.21 5.93
CA LEU A 14 4.50 -1.22 5.68
C LEU A 14 3.70 -1.88 6.80
N GLN A 15 3.96 -1.52 8.06
CA GLN A 15 3.21 -2.06 9.19
C GLN A 15 1.73 -1.67 9.13
N VAL A 16 1.41 -0.40 8.88
CA VAL A 16 0.03 0.07 8.75
C VAL A 16 -0.70 -0.66 7.62
N LEU A 17 -0.02 -0.93 6.50
CA LEU A 17 -0.61 -1.70 5.41
C LEU A 17 -0.83 -3.17 5.80
N ARG A 18 0.08 -3.80 6.55
CA ARG A 18 -0.11 -5.16 7.10
C ARG A 18 -1.33 -5.22 8.02
N ASP A 19 -1.52 -4.20 8.84
CA ASP A 19 -2.66 -4.09 9.74
C ASP A 19 -3.96 -4.01 8.94
N VAL A 20 -4.02 -3.17 7.89
CA VAL A 20 -5.17 -3.10 6.99
C VAL A 20 -5.47 -4.46 6.34
N VAL A 21 -4.44 -5.14 5.81
CA VAL A 21 -4.61 -6.47 5.19
C VAL A 21 -5.22 -7.46 6.19
N THR A 22 -4.73 -7.44 7.42
CA THR A 22 -5.17 -8.35 8.49
C THR A 22 -6.58 -8.02 8.96
N GLU A 23 -6.85 -6.74 9.27
CA GLU A 23 -8.15 -6.24 9.74
C GLU A 23 -9.28 -6.47 8.72
N LYS A 24 -8.96 -6.35 7.43
CA LYS A 24 -9.94 -6.51 6.34
C LYS A 24 -10.01 -7.93 5.79
N GLY A 25 -9.17 -8.85 6.27
CA GLY A 25 -9.10 -10.22 5.78
C GLY A 25 -8.76 -10.29 4.28
N LEU A 26 -7.90 -9.39 3.80
CA LEU A 26 -7.53 -9.35 2.40
C LEU A 26 -6.62 -10.53 2.05
N ASN A 27 -6.65 -10.92 0.79
CA ASN A 27 -5.84 -12.02 0.25
C ASN A 27 -5.24 -11.61 -1.10
N THR A 28 -4.54 -12.53 -1.76
CA THR A 28 -3.80 -12.28 -3.01
C THR A 28 -4.66 -11.89 -4.22
N THR A 29 -6.00 -12.01 -4.15
CA THR A 29 -6.88 -11.50 -5.21
C THR A 29 -7.14 -10.00 -5.09
N HIS A 30 -6.86 -9.42 -3.92
CA HIS A 30 -7.02 -7.99 -3.66
C HIS A 30 -5.77 -7.22 -4.05
N LYS A 31 -5.92 -5.91 -4.19
CA LYS A 31 -4.80 -4.98 -4.36
C LYS A 31 -4.98 -3.78 -3.46
N LEU A 32 -3.87 -3.21 -3.03
CA LEU A 32 -3.84 -1.94 -2.32
C LEU A 32 -3.40 -0.85 -3.29
N LEU A 33 -4.18 0.23 -3.39
CA LEU A 33 -3.82 1.42 -4.14
C LEU A 33 -3.44 2.52 -3.16
N LEU A 34 -2.30 3.14 -3.40
CA LEU A 34 -1.80 4.27 -2.61
C LEU A 34 -1.57 5.46 -3.52
N ASN A 35 -1.88 6.65 -3.03
CA ASN A 35 -1.43 7.86 -3.70
C ASN A 35 0.11 7.87 -3.85
N PRO A 36 0.65 8.66 -4.79
CA PRO A 36 2.08 8.62 -5.09
C PRO A 36 3.01 8.94 -3.90
N GLN A 37 2.58 9.80 -2.98
CA GLN A 37 3.41 10.18 -1.83
C GLN A 37 3.50 9.04 -0.79
N ASP A 38 2.38 8.41 -0.49
CA ASP A 38 2.35 7.26 0.41
C ASP A 38 3.06 6.06 -0.19
N TYR A 39 2.88 5.80 -1.49
CA TYR A 39 3.60 4.75 -2.20
C TYR A 39 5.12 4.93 -2.12
N ASN A 40 5.62 6.15 -2.39
CA ASN A 40 7.05 6.46 -2.29
C ASN A 40 7.57 6.31 -0.86
N THR A 41 6.78 6.68 0.14
CA THR A 41 7.13 6.51 1.56
C THR A 41 7.35 5.04 1.89
N VAL A 42 6.44 4.17 1.46
CA VAL A 42 6.50 2.72 1.67
C VAL A 42 7.68 2.09 0.92
N ILE A 43 7.98 2.54 -0.30
CA ILE A 43 9.18 2.10 -1.04
C ILE A 43 10.46 2.43 -0.27
N LEU A 44 10.59 3.66 0.23
CA LEU A 44 11.78 4.09 0.98
C LEU A 44 11.92 3.30 2.28
N GLU A 45 10.82 3.07 2.98
CA GLU A 45 10.81 2.21 4.17
C GLU A 45 11.28 0.79 3.84
N GLN A 46 10.79 0.20 2.75
CA GLN A 46 11.20 -1.13 2.32
C GLN A 46 12.69 -1.17 1.96
N ALA A 47 13.18 -0.21 1.17
CA ALA A 47 14.59 -0.14 0.80
C ALA A 47 15.51 -0.05 2.02
N ASN A 48 15.10 0.68 3.07
CA ASN A 48 15.85 0.77 4.32
C ASN A 48 15.85 -0.53 5.13
N LEU A 49 14.82 -1.36 5.01
CA LEU A 49 14.71 -2.61 5.77
C LEU A 49 15.49 -3.77 5.14
N PHE A 50 15.68 -3.77 3.82
CA PHE A 50 16.16 -4.97 3.11
C PHE A 50 17.60 -4.88 2.59
N GLU A 51 18.33 -3.76 2.74
CA GLU A 51 19.69 -3.49 2.19
C GLU A 51 19.88 -3.78 0.67
N GLU A 52 18.89 -4.35 0.01
CA GLU A 52 18.82 -4.72 -1.39
C GLU A 52 17.65 -3.98 -2.07
N VAL A 53 17.82 -3.71 -3.35
CA VAL A 53 16.76 -3.16 -4.20
C VAL A 53 15.72 -4.26 -4.44
N GLN A 54 14.65 -4.27 -3.64
CA GLN A 54 13.56 -5.22 -3.86
C GLN A 54 12.89 -4.95 -5.22
N GLN A 55 12.74 -6.02 -6.00
CA GLN A 55 12.15 -5.97 -7.33
C GLN A 55 10.64 -5.70 -7.25
N ILE A 56 10.19 -4.83 -8.16
CA ILE A 56 8.77 -4.58 -8.44
C ILE A 56 8.12 -5.91 -8.86
N PRO A 57 6.96 -6.31 -8.30
CA PRO A 57 6.02 -5.46 -7.55
C PRO A 57 6.28 -5.38 -6.04
N LEU A 58 6.01 -4.19 -5.48
CA LEU A 58 5.90 -3.98 -4.04
C LEU A 58 4.74 -4.81 -3.48
N THR A 59 5.00 -5.62 -2.45
CA THR A 59 3.98 -6.46 -1.83
C THR A 59 3.98 -6.38 -0.31
N VAL A 60 2.81 -6.60 0.28
CA VAL A 60 2.61 -6.77 1.72
C VAL A 60 1.72 -7.98 1.96
N ASN A 61 2.20 -8.97 2.73
CA ASN A 61 1.52 -10.25 2.93
C ASN A 61 1.06 -10.94 1.61
N GLY A 62 1.85 -10.81 0.55
CA GLY A 62 1.54 -11.35 -0.79
C GLY A 62 0.54 -10.52 -1.61
N ILE A 63 0.02 -9.42 -1.06
CA ILE A 63 -0.88 -8.49 -1.73
C ILE A 63 -0.08 -7.41 -2.43
N VAL A 64 -0.41 -7.15 -3.69
CA VAL A 64 0.28 -6.14 -4.50
C VAL A 64 -0.14 -4.74 -4.07
N ILE A 65 0.86 -3.89 -3.87
CA ILE A 65 0.69 -2.45 -3.66
C ILE A 65 0.92 -1.76 -4.99
N ILE A 66 -0.03 -0.95 -5.41
CA ILE A 66 -0.03 -0.20 -6.66
C ILE A 66 0.00 1.29 -6.34
N LYS A 67 0.82 2.01 -7.08
CA LYS A 67 0.81 3.47 -7.09
C LYS A 67 -0.36 3.95 -7.94
N ASP A 68 -1.22 4.76 -7.35
CA ASP A 68 -2.32 5.42 -8.03
C ASP A 68 -1.81 6.66 -8.79
N ASP A 69 -1.49 6.48 -10.07
CA ASP A 69 -1.03 7.55 -10.95
C ASP A 69 -2.14 8.55 -11.31
N ASP A 70 -3.41 8.13 -11.24
CA ASP A 70 -4.58 8.95 -11.59
C ASP A 70 -5.03 9.85 -10.42
N LYS A 71 -4.44 9.67 -9.22
CA LYS A 71 -4.70 10.45 -8.00
C LYS A 71 -6.16 10.38 -7.53
N GLU A 72 -6.80 9.23 -7.74
CA GLU A 72 -8.13 8.91 -7.22
C GLU A 72 -8.12 8.62 -5.70
N ILE A 73 -6.99 8.15 -5.16
CA ILE A 73 -6.78 7.84 -3.76
C ILE A 73 -6.25 9.08 -3.04
N PRO A 74 -6.93 9.59 -2.00
CA PRO A 74 -6.42 10.70 -1.22
C PRO A 74 -5.17 10.35 -0.41
N TYR A 75 -4.38 11.37 -0.06
CA TYR A 75 -3.26 11.23 0.88
C TYR A 75 -3.71 10.66 2.24
N GLY A 76 -2.93 9.74 2.80
CA GLY A 76 -3.23 9.07 4.07
C GLY A 76 -4.39 8.09 4.02
N THR A 77 -4.76 7.62 2.83
CA THR A 77 -5.84 6.67 2.57
C THR A 77 -5.31 5.52 1.71
N VAL A 78 -5.86 4.33 1.91
CA VAL A 78 -5.63 3.18 1.03
C VAL A 78 -6.92 2.84 0.27
N GLY A 79 -6.79 2.64 -1.04
CA GLY A 79 -7.81 2.04 -1.87
C GLY A 79 -7.67 0.52 -1.88
N ILE A 80 -8.78 -0.19 -1.77
CA ILE A 80 -8.83 -1.65 -1.83
C ILE A 80 -9.68 -2.04 -3.03
N THR A 81 -9.13 -2.89 -3.90
CA THR A 81 -9.79 -3.41 -5.11
C THR A 81 -9.73 -4.91 -5.21
#